data_AF-A0A937ALF0-F1
#
_entry.id   AF-A0A937ALF0-F1
#
_cell.length_a   1.000
_cell.length_b   1.000
_cell.length_c   1.000
_cell.angle_alpha   90.00
_cell.angle_beta   90.00
_cell.angle_gamma   90.00
#
_symmetry.space_group_name_H-M   'P 1'
#
loop_
_entity.id
_entity.type
_entity.pdbx_description
1 polymer ?
#
loop_
_entity_poly.entity_id
_entity_poly.type
_entity_poly.pdbx_seq_one_letter_code
_entity_poly.pdbx_strand_id
1 'polypeptide(L)'
;MAKGQHLSKYQQGIVRRFYEHKGGIHVTKLLEITSDLAICTDEKAAGKLWARAREYMEKLAVEPATIEKIAGAKNIKALGELVGKLSA
;
A
#
# COMPACT_ATOMS: atom_id res chain seq x y z
N MET A 1 -20.16 -9.90 -27.42
CA MET A 1 -18.92 -9.36 -28.01
C MET A 1 -18.47 -8.18 -27.16
N ALA A 2 -17.45 -8.34 -26.31
CA ALA A 2 -16.95 -7.24 -25.50
C ALA A 2 -16.06 -6.35 -26.38
N LYS A 3 -16.45 -5.09 -26.57
CA LYS A 3 -15.71 -4.05 -27.30
C LYS A 3 -14.23 -4.08 -26.89
N GLY A 4 -13.35 -4.39 -27.84
CA GLY A 4 -11.91 -4.31 -27.64
C GLY A 4 -11.53 -2.93 -27.14
N GLN A 5 -11.06 -2.85 -25.89
CA GLN A 5 -10.37 -1.68 -25.38
C GLN A 5 -9.03 -1.57 -26.11
N HIS A 6 -9.07 -1.08 -27.35
CA HIS A 6 -7.87 -0.75 -28.10
C HIS A 6 -7.33 0.58 -27.56
N LEU A 7 -6.66 0.50 -26.40
CA LEU A 7 -5.87 1.61 -25.88
C LEU A 7 -4.91 2.06 -26.99
N SER A 8 -4.80 3.36 -27.23
CA SER A 8 -3.80 3.91 -28.15
C SER A 8 -2.39 3.52 -27.68
N LYS A 9 -1.40 3.52 -28.60
CA LYS A 9 -0.01 3.19 -28.22
C LYS A 9 0.50 4.02 -27.03
N TYR A 10 0.08 5.28 -26.95
CA TYR A 10 0.36 6.16 -25.82
C TYR A 10 -0.30 5.66 -24.52
N GLN A 11 -1.60 5.33 -24.56
CA GLN A 11 -2.34 4.82 -23.40
C GLN A 11 -1.81 3.46 -22.92
N GLN A 12 -1.41 2.56 -23.83
CA GLN A 12 -0.75 1.31 -23.49
C GLN A 12 0.57 1.56 -22.75
N GLY A 13 1.35 2.56 -23.19
CA GLY A 13 2.58 2.98 -22.51
C GLY A 13 2.34 3.46 -21.08
N ILE A 14 1.26 4.20 -20.83
CA ILE A 14 0.87 4.63 -19.47
C ILE A 14 0.51 3.42 -18.60
N VAL A 15 -0.32 2.51 -19.11
CA VAL A 15 -0.74 1.31 -18.36
C VAL A 15 0.47 0.45 -18.01
N ARG A 16 1.38 0.25 -18.97
CA ARG A 16 2.61 -0.52 -18.76
C ARG A 16 3.49 0.12 -17.68
N ARG A 17 3.77 1.42 -17.76
CA ARG A 17 4.55 2.14 -16.74
C ARG A 17 3.92 2.06 -15.35
N PHE A 18 2.59 2.14 -15.27
CA PHE A 18 1.89 1.97 -14.01
C PHE A 18 2.17 0.60 -13.38
N TYR A 19 2.07 -0.49 -14.13
CA TYR A 19 2.38 -1.83 -13.61
C TYR A 19 3.88 -2.03 -13.33
N GLU A 20 4.77 -1.45 -14.15
CA GLU A 20 6.22 -1.45 -13.93
C GLU A 20 6.59 -0.80 -12.59
N HIS A 21 5.89 0.26 -12.18
CA HIS A 21 6.16 1.01 -10.95
C HIS A 21 5.15 0.78 -9.83
N LYS A 22 4.19 -0.15 -10.01
CA LYS A 22 3.06 -0.36 -9.11
C LYS A 22 3.50 -0.67 -7.68
N GLY A 23 4.56 -1.48 -7.53
CA GLY A 23 5.16 -1.78 -6.23
C GLY A 23 5.65 -0.51 -5.53
N GLY A 24 6.45 0.32 -6.21
CA GLY A 24 6.93 1.58 -5.66
C GLY A 24 5.80 2.53 -5.25
N ILE A 25 4.74 2.64 -6.06
CA ILE A 25 3.55 3.43 -5.72
C ILE A 25 2.91 2.92 -4.41
N HIS A 26 2.81 1.60 -4.25
CA HIS A 26 2.23 1.00 -3.05
C HIS A 26 3.12 1.18 -1.81
N VAL A 27 4.44 1.12 -1.95
CA VAL A 27 5.38 1.43 -0.86
C VAL A 27 5.24 2.89 -0.42
N THR A 28 5.19 3.84 -1.36
CA THR A 28 4.96 5.26 -1.05
C THR A 28 3.63 5.47 -0.32
N LYS A 29 2.55 4.80 -0.75
CA LYS A 29 1.27 4.88 -0.05
C LYS A 29 1.33 4.29 1.36
N LEU A 30 2.07 3.21 1.56
CA LEU A 30 2.27 2.64 2.89
C LEU A 30 3.08 3.58 3.80
N LEU A 31 4.07 4.29 3.26
CA LEU A 31 4.84 5.32 3.96
C LEU A 31 3.96 6.51 4.39
N GLU A 32 3.12 7.01 3.49
CA GLU A 32 2.13 8.07 3.79
C GLU A 32 1.21 7.65 4.94
N ILE A 33 0.62 6.45 4.85
CA ILE A 33 -0.28 5.90 5.89
C ILE A 33 0.45 5.76 7.24
N THR A 34 1.72 5.36 7.21
CA THR A 34 2.53 5.22 8.43
C THR A 34 2.76 6.57 9.11
N SER A 35 3.04 7.61 8.31
CA SER A 35 3.19 8.98 8.82
C SER A 35 1.88 9.52 9.39
N ASP A 36 0.77 9.30 8.68
CA ASP A 36 -0.56 9.72 9.13
C ASP A 36 -0.94 9.02 10.45
N LEU A 37 -0.69 7.71 10.57
CA LEU A 37 -0.92 6.96 11.80
C LEU A 37 -0.11 7.49 12.99
N ALA A 38 1.10 8.01 12.75
CA ALA A 38 1.98 8.51 13.81
C ALA A 38 1.46 9.79 14.48
N ILE A 39 0.67 10.58 13.76
CA ILE A 39 0.11 11.85 14.24
C ILE A 39 -1.40 11.79 14.48
N CYS A 40 -2.07 10.71 14.09
CA CYS A 40 -3.52 10.57 14.20
C CYS A 40 -3.94 10.39 15.66
N THR A 41 -4.80 11.29 16.15
CA THR A 41 -5.34 11.26 17.52
C THR A 41 -6.76 10.69 17.59
N ASP A 42 -7.47 10.62 16.47
CA ASP A 42 -8.83 10.07 16.39
C ASP A 42 -8.81 8.56 16.13
N GLU A 43 -9.36 7.78 17.06
CA GLU A 43 -9.32 6.32 16.99
C GLU A 43 -10.08 5.75 15.77
N LYS A 44 -11.18 6.40 15.37
CA LYS A 44 -11.98 5.97 14.22
C LYS A 44 -11.22 6.18 12.90
N ALA A 45 -10.53 7.30 12.76
CA ALA A 45 -9.65 7.60 11.64
C ALA A 45 -8.44 6.67 11.62
N ALA A 46 -7.81 6.43 12.77
CA ALA A 46 -6.71 5.46 12.90
C ALA A 46 -7.15 4.06 12.46
N GLY A 47 -8.37 3.61 12.82
CA GLY A 47 -8.92 2.34 12.36
C GLY A 47 -9.02 2.24 10.84
N LYS A 48 -9.44 3.31 10.16
CA LYS A 48 -9.48 3.37 8.69
C LYS A 48 -8.08 3.36 8.07
N LEU A 49 -7.12 4.02 8.70
CA LEU A 49 -5.73 4.01 8.26
C LEU A 49 -5.11 2.61 8.39
N TRP A 50 -5.37 1.90 9.49
CA TRP A 50 -4.93 0.51 9.67
C TRP A 50 -5.55 -0.45 8.66
N ALA A 51 -6.84 -0.30 8.35
CA ALA A 51 -7.49 -1.08 7.29
C ALA A 51 -6.83 -0.85 5.92
N ARG A 52 -6.47 0.40 5.60
CA ARG A 52 -5.73 0.75 4.38
C ARG A 52 -4.29 0.22 4.41
N ALA A 53 -3.59 0.31 5.54
CA ALA A 53 -2.24 -0.23 5.68
C ALA A 53 -2.23 -1.73 5.37
N ARG A 54 -3.22 -2.47 5.87
CA ARG A 54 -3.43 -3.88 5.55
C ARG A 54 -3.59 -4.12 4.06
N GLU A 55 -4.51 -3.40 3.40
CA GLU A 55 -4.75 -3.51 1.96
C GLU A 55 -3.47 -3.29 1.13
N TYR A 56 -2.65 -2.30 1.49
CA TYR A 56 -1.40 -2.04 0.78
C TYR A 56 -0.30 -3.06 1.07
N MET A 57 -0.23 -3.60 2.29
CA MET A 57 0.65 -4.74 2.59
C MET A 57 0.27 -5.98 1.78
N GLU A 58 -1.04 -6.27 1.62
CA GLU A 58 -1.53 -7.36 0.77
C GLU A 58 -1.17 -7.13 -0.71
N LYS A 59 -1.33 -5.90 -1.22
CA LYS A 59 -0.93 -5.53 -2.60
C LYS A 59 0.57 -5.64 -2.85
N LEU A 60 1.38 -5.53 -1.80
CA LEU A 60 2.83 -5.72 -1.81
C LEU A 60 3.25 -7.18 -1.56
N ALA A 61 2.28 -8.10 -1.47
CA ALA A 61 2.50 -9.51 -1.20
C ALA A 61 3.28 -9.78 0.10
N VAL A 62 3.09 -8.94 1.13
CA VAL A 62 3.62 -9.18 2.47
C VAL A 62 2.93 -10.42 3.06
N GLU A 63 3.70 -11.26 3.76
CA GLU A 63 3.18 -12.49 4.35
C GLU A 63 2.01 -12.21 5.31
N PRO A 64 0.87 -12.95 5.23
CA PRO A 64 -0.29 -12.73 6.09
C PRO A 64 0.01 -12.73 7.59
N ALA A 65 0.92 -13.61 8.05
CA ALA A 65 1.30 -13.65 9.47
C ALA A 65 2.00 -12.35 9.92
N THR A 66 2.78 -11.74 9.03
CA THR A 66 3.41 -10.43 9.27
C THR A 66 2.36 -9.31 9.27
N ILE A 67 1.39 -9.37 8.36
CA ILE A 67 0.27 -8.42 8.31
C ILE A 67 -0.52 -8.43 9.62
N GLU A 68 -0.86 -9.60 10.15
CA GLU A 68 -1.59 -9.71 11.43
C GLU A 68 -0.78 -9.19 12.61
N LYS A 69 0.51 -9.54 12.68
CA LYS A 69 1.43 -9.04 13.72
C LYS A 69 1.55 -7.51 13.72
N ILE A 70 1.39 -6.88 12.56
CA ILE A 70 1.53 -5.42 12.41
C ILE A 70 0.17 -4.73 12.54
N ALA A 71 -0.76 -4.99 11.61
CA ALA A 71 -2.05 -4.30 11.56
C ALA A 71 -3.05 -4.80 12.60
N GLY A 72 -3.07 -6.10 12.90
CA GLY A 72 -3.93 -6.67 13.94
C GLY A 72 -3.54 -6.17 15.33
N ALA A 73 -2.24 -6.12 15.61
CA ALA A 73 -1.70 -5.58 16.86
C ALA A 73 -1.56 -4.04 16.88
N LYS A 74 -1.91 -3.34 15.79
CA LYS A 74 -1.72 -1.90 15.59
C LYS A 74 -0.28 -1.43 15.96
N ASN A 75 0.72 -2.22 15.58
CA ASN A 75 2.13 -1.97 15.91
C ASN A 75 2.78 -1.01 14.90
N ILE A 76 2.76 0.29 15.22
CA ILE A 76 3.29 1.33 14.34
C ILE A 76 4.81 1.26 14.12
N LYS A 77 5.58 0.80 15.11
CA LYS A 77 7.04 0.62 14.96
C LYS A 77 7.35 -0.45 13.92
N ALA A 78 6.70 -1.61 14.05
CA ALA A 78 6.89 -2.71 13.10
C ALA A 78 6.43 -2.34 11.67
N LEU A 79 5.38 -1.51 11.55
CA LEU A 79 4.98 -0.95 10.25
C LEU A 79 6.08 -0.06 9.65
N GLY A 80 6.67 0.84 10.45
CA GLY A 80 7.76 1.70 10.00
C GLY A 80 9.01 0.92 9.56
N GLU A 81 9.40 -0.12 10.31
CA GLU A 81 10.50 -1.00 9.93
C GLU A 81 10.23 -1.75 8.62
N LEU A 82 8.99 -2.24 8.43
CA LEU A 82 8.58 -2.90 7.20
C LEU A 82 8.67 -1.95 6.00
N VAL A 83 8.13 -0.73 6.14
CA VAL A 83 8.21 0.28 5.08
C VAL A 83 9.66 0.60 4.73
N GLY A 84 10.52 0.79 5.74
CA GLY A 84 11.95 1.05 5.53
C GLY A 84 12.65 -0.05 4.73
N LYS A 85 12.34 -1.33 5.00
CA LYS A 85 12.85 -2.48 4.25
C LYS A 85 12.35 -2.54 2.81
N LEU A 86 11.12 -2.09 2.56
CA LEU A 86 10.50 -2.10 1.23
C LEU A 86 10.92 -0.90 0.36
N SER A 87 11.43 0.17 0.98
CA SER A 87 11.93 1.37 0.30
C SER A 87 13.45 1.36 0.03
N ALA A 88 14.18 0.40 0.59
CA ALA A 88 15.62 0.21 0.41
C ALA A 88 15.92 -0.65 -0.82
#